data_AF-A0AAX1NCJ9-F1
#
_entry.id   AF-A0AAX1NCJ9-F1
#
_cell.length_a   1.000
_cell.length_b   1.000
_cell.length_c   1.000
_cell.angle_alpha   90.00
_cell.angle_beta   90.00
_cell.angle_gamma   90.00
#
_symmetry.space_group_name_H-M   'P 1'
#
loop_
_entity.id
_entity.type
_entity.pdbx_description
1 polymer ?
#
loop_
_entity_poly.entity_id
_entity_poly.type
_entity_poly.pdbx_seq_one_letter_code
_entity_poly.pdbx_strand_id
1 'polypeptide(L)' 'MAMISFLEQETNFDNKNKRVNVTRLFLWFLGDFGGIKGVKKIIEEKLNIDISGFGIKFKSYHWDEKLLNFHPQLQIA' A
#
# COMPACT_ATOMS: atom_id res chain seq x y z
N MET A 1 6.02 -13.03 -5.58
CA MET A 1 6.21 -12.12 -4.42
C MET A 1 6.03 -10.63 -4.72
N ALA A 2 5.81 -10.22 -5.98
CA ALA A 2 5.70 -8.79 -6.35
C ALA A 2 4.60 -7.99 -5.61
N MET A 3 3.45 -8.62 -5.33
CA MET A 3 2.35 -7.96 -4.63
C MET A 3 2.71 -7.57 -3.19
N ILE A 4 3.36 -8.45 -2.42
CA ILE A 4 3.71 -8.16 -1.03
C ILE A 4 4.72 -7.01 -1.00
N SER A 5 5.79 -7.10 -1.81
CA SER A 5 6.79 -6.03 -1.90
C SER A 5 6.19 -4.71 -2.36
N PHE A 6 5.20 -4.73 -3.24
CA PHE A 6 4.45 -3.52 -3.60
C PHE A 6 3.68 -2.95 -2.40
N LEU A 7 2.95 -3.78 -1.65
CA LEU A 7 2.21 -3.33 -0.47
C LEU A 7 3.13 -2.79 0.63
N GLU A 8 4.28 -3.41 0.87
CA GLU A 8 5.28 -2.93 1.83
C GLU A 8 5.80 -1.54 1.46
N GLN A 9 6.07 -1.30 0.16
CA GLN A 9 6.51 0.01 -0.33
C GLN A 9 5.38 1.06 -0.29
N GLU A 10 4.16 0.64 -0.63
CA GLU A 10 3.03 1.54 -0.79
C GLU A 10 2.18 1.72 0.47
N THR A 11 2.52 1.07 1.58
CA THR A 11 1.81 1.18 2.85
C THR A 11 2.69 1.82 3.91
N ASN A 12 2.16 2.81 4.63
CA ASN A 12 2.85 3.43 5.76
C ASN A 12 1.95 3.46 7.00
N PHE A 13 2.50 3.08 8.14
CA PHE A 13 1.79 2.98 9.41
C PHE A 13 2.09 4.21 10.29
N ASP A 14 1.07 5.02 10.55
CA ASP A 14 1.11 6.13 11.50
C ASP A 14 0.48 5.68 12.82
N ASN A 15 1.34 5.15 13.70
CA ASN A 15 0.93 4.65 15.00
C ASN A 15 0.43 5.75 15.95
N LYS A 16 0.91 6.99 15.78
CA LYS A 16 0.54 8.14 16.61
C LYS A 16 -0.91 8.53 16.37
N ASN A 17 -1.33 8.57 15.10
CA ASN A 17 -2.70 8.94 14.73
C ASN A 17 -3.62 7.72 14.50
N LYS A 18 -3.12 6.50 14.71
CA LYS A 18 -3.80 5.24 14.40
C LYS A 18 -4.33 5.23 12.96
N ARG A 19 -3.44 5.46 11.99
CA ARG A 19 -3.77 5.49 10.56
C ARG A 19 -2.84 4.63 9.73
N VAL A 20 -3.39 3.96 8.72
CA VAL A 20 -2.63 3.28 7.67
C VAL A 20 -2.81 4.05 6.38
N ASN A 21 -1.72 4.56 5.86
CA ASN A 21 -1.68 5.29 4.60
C ASN A 21 -1.40 4.31 3.47
N VAL A 22 -2.39 4.07 2.61
CA VAL A 22 -2.33 3.11 1.50
C VAL A 22 -2.35 3.81 0.14
N THR A 23 -1.90 3.13 -0.90
CA THR A 23 -1.97 3.64 -2.28
C THR A 23 -3.40 4.02 -2.69
N ARG A 24 -3.52 5.08 -3.48
CA ARG A 24 -4.80 5.54 -4.06
C ARG A 24 -5.39 4.53 -5.05
N LEU A 25 -4.57 3.64 -5.62
CA LEU A 25 -5.02 2.61 -6.57
C LEU A 25 -6.13 1.71 -6.00
N PHE A 26 -6.15 1.48 -4.69
CA PHE A 26 -7.23 0.74 -4.05
C PHE A 26 -8.61 1.38 -4.23
N LEU A 27 -8.70 2.69 -4.50
CA LEU A 27 -9.98 3.33 -4.80
C LEU A 27 -10.63 2.83 -6.09
N TRP A 28 -9.83 2.42 -7.08
CA TRP A 28 -10.34 1.95 -8.39
C TRP A 28 -11.06 0.60 -8.27
N PHE A 29 -10.69 -0.19 -7.28
CA PHE A 29 -11.22 -1.54 -7.02
C PHE A 29 -11.90 -1.63 -5.65
N LEU A 30 -12.28 -0.48 -5.08
CA LEU A 30 -12.79 -0.42 -3.71
C LEU A 30 -14.06 -1.26 -3.54
N GLY A 31 -14.93 -1.26 -4.56
CA GLY A 31 -16.13 -2.09 -4.58
C GLY A 31 -15.80 -3.58 -4.54
N ASP A 32 -14.88 -4.02 -5.39
CA ASP A 32 -14.47 -5.43 -5.52
C ASP A 32 -13.84 -5.97 -4.24
N PHE A 33 -13.17 -5.12 -3.46
CA PHE A 33 -12.60 -5.51 -2.17
C PHE A 33 -13.65 -5.58 -1.05
N GLY A 34 -14.87 -5.06 -1.25
CA GLY A 34 -15.85 -4.94 -0.16
C GLY A 34 -15.64 -3.68 0.68
N GLY A 35 -15.18 -2.60 0.05
CA GLY A 35 -14.96 -1.30 0.66
C GLY A 35 -13.71 -1.22 1.54
N ILE A 36 -13.72 -0.27 2.47
CA ILE A 36 -12.58 -0.02 3.38
C ILE A 36 -12.26 -1.24 4.25
N LYS A 37 -13.27 -2.01 4.65
CA LYS A 37 -13.07 -3.26 5.41
C LYS A 37 -12.27 -4.29 4.61
N GLY A 38 -12.54 -4.38 3.31
CA GLY A 38 -11.76 -5.16 2.36
C GLY A 38 -10.30 -4.77 2.29
N VAL A 39 -10.05 -3.48 2.13
CA VAL A 39 -8.69 -2.93 2.09
C VAL A 39 -7.94 -3.26 3.38
N LYS A 40 -8.57 -3.09 4.55
CA LYS A 40 -7.97 -3.47 5.84
C LYS A 40 -7.58 -4.95 5.87
N LYS A 41 -8.52 -5.83 5.49
CA LYS A 41 -8.29 -7.27 5.46
C LYS A 41 -7.09 -7.65 4.56
N ILE A 42 -6.99 -7.05 3.38
CA ILE A 42 -5.86 -7.28 2.47
C ILE A 42 -4.53 -6.88 3.14
N ILE A 43 -4.48 -5.71 3.78
CA ILE A 43 -3.26 -5.26 4.47
C ILE A 43 -2.90 -6.20 5.62
N GLU A 44 -3.87 -6.58 6.46
CA GLU A 44 -3.67 -7.47 7.60
C GLU A 44 -3.15 -8.84 7.16
N GLU A 45 -3.80 -9.45 6.16
CA GLU A 45 -3.45 -10.79 5.68
C GLU A 45 -2.13 -10.82 4.92
N LYS A 46 -1.85 -9.81 4.09
CA LYS A 46 -0.67 -9.82 3.21
C LYS A 46 0.58 -9.33 3.90
N LEU A 47 0.47 -8.45 4.89
CA LEU A 47 1.61 -7.95 5.67
C LEU A 47 1.73 -8.63 7.04
N ASN A 48 0.76 -9.45 7.44
CA ASN A 48 0.73 -10.16 8.73
C ASN A 48 0.84 -9.21 9.94
N ILE A 49 0.05 -8.13 9.92
CA ILE A 49 0.04 -7.08 10.96
C ILE A 49 -1.41 -6.83 11.38
N ASP A 50 -1.65 -6.60 12.67
CA ASP A 50 -2.97 -6.18 13.18
C ASP A 50 -3.16 -4.67 13.07
N ILE A 51 -4.23 -4.25 12.37
CA ILE A 51 -4.62 -2.83 12.22
C ILE A 51 -6.11 -2.62 12.55
N SER A 52 -6.70 -3.52 13.32
CA SER A 52 -8.11 -3.49 13.73
C SER A 52 -8.56 -2.11 14.28
N GLY A 53 -7.69 -1.45 15.05
CA GLY A 53 -7.91 -0.11 15.61
C GLY A 53 -7.51 1.10 14.74
N PHE A 54 -7.03 0.88 13.51
CA PHE A 54 -6.52 1.97 12.65
C PHE A 54 -7.56 2.43 11.62
N GLY A 55 -7.53 3.72 11.26
CA GLY A 55 -8.24 4.23 10.09
C GLY A 55 -7.44 4.02 8.80
N ILE A 56 -8.12 3.91 7.65
CA ILE A 56 -7.47 3.92 6.33
C ILE A 56 -7.43 5.36 5.81
N LYS A 57 -6.27 5.76 5.28
CA LYS A 57 -6.12 7.01 4.51
C LYS A 57 -5.49 6.68 3.15
N PHE A 58 -6.10 7.16 2.08
CA PHE A 58 -5.52 7.02 0.75
C PHE A 58 -4.50 8.14 0.52
N LYS A 59 -3.29 7.78 0.09
CA LYS A 59 -2.25 8.75 -0.25
C LYS A 59 -2.71 9.62 -1.42
N SER A 60 -2.28 10.89 -1.43
CA SER A 60 -2.39 11.72 -2.63
C SER A 60 -1.44 11.19 -3.70
N TYR A 61 -1.90 11.10 -4.94
CA TYR A 61 -1.05 10.73 -6.06
C TYR A 61 -0.13 11.93 -6.37
N HIS A 62 1.17 11.75 -6.18
CA HIS A 62 2.17 12.72 -6.61
C HIS A 62 2.74 12.19 -7.92
N TRP A 63 2.58 12.96 -9.00
CA TRP A 63 3.08 12.62 -10.33
C TRP A 63 4.60 12.76 -10.45
N ASP A 64 5.30 13.10 -9.37
CA ASP A 64 6.76 13.13 -9.33
C ASP A 64 7.30 11.70 -9.42
N GLU A 65 7.50 11.27 -10.66
CA GLU A 65 7.83 9.94 -11.10
C GLU A 65 9.05 9.35 -10.36
N LYS A 66 8.81 8.39 -9.47
CA LYS A 66 9.83 7.39 -9.11
C LYS A 66 9.93 6.29 -10.17
N LEU A 67 9.88 6.65 -11.46
CA LEU A 67 10.07 5.72 -12.58
C LEU A 67 11.49 5.12 -12.62
N LEU A 68 12.45 5.73 -11.91
CA LEU A 68 13.84 5.27 -11.84
C LEU A 68 14.01 3.89 -11.17
N ASN A 69 13.01 3.38 -10.44
CA ASN A 69 13.11 2.10 -9.71
C ASN A 69 12.74 0.86 -10.55
N PHE A 70 12.25 1.02 -11.78
CA PHE A 70 11.87 -0.11 -12.65
C PHE A 70 12.90 -0.42 -13.74
N HIS A 71 14.08 0.22 -13.70
CA HIS A 71 15.18 -0.18 -14.57
C HIS A 71 15.97 -1.32 -13.91
N PRO A 72 16.11 -2.50 -14.55
CA PRO A 72 17.03 -3.52 -14.06
C PRO A 72 18.42 -2.89 -14.06
N GLN A 73 19.10 -2.92 -12.93
CA GLN A 73 20.51 -2.57 -12.85
C GLN A 73 21.26 -3.60 -13.70
N LEU A 74 21.72 -3.20 -14.89
CA LEU A 74 22.78 -3.93 -15.58
C LEU A 74 24.00 -3.88 -14.67
N GLN A 75 24.22 -4.95 -13.91
CA GLN A 75 25.52 -5.20 -13.30
C GLN A 75 26.51 -5.41 -14.47
N ILE A 76 27.23 -4.36 -14.81
CA ILE A 76 28.41 -4.48 -15.67
C ILE A 76 29.51 -4.99 -14.74
N ALA A 77 29.88 -6.26 -14.94
CA ALA A 77 31.10 -6.87 -14.43
C ALA A 77 32.31 -6.39 -15.23
#